data_AF-A0A524JGE3-F1
#
_entry.id   AF-A0A524JGE3-F1
#
_cell.length_a   1.000
_cell.length_b   1.000
_cell.length_c   1.000
_cell.angle_alpha   90.00
_cell.angle_beta   90.00
_cell.angle_gamma   90.00
#
_symmetry.space_group_name_H-M   'P 1'
#
loop_
_entity.id
_entity.type
_entity.pdbx_description
1 polymer ?
#
loop_
_entity_poly.entity_id
_entity_poly.type
_entity_poly.pdbx_seq_one_letter_code
_entity_poly.pdbx_strand_id
1 'polypeptide(L)'
;MLIDGPLENDWQSSLCTTCPVPQIKRANSCDTMQLSLSIVKRGMKFWEKDRISVQATCKNSHTIVENPIIGCGHCHTPLTFVVGPEKEQK
;
A
#
# COMPACT_ATOMS: atom_id res chain seq x y z
N MET A 1 19.25 -13.53 0.52
CA MET A 1 19.19 -12.72 -0.71
C MET A 1 18.13 -11.64 -0.51
N LEU A 2 18.55 -10.46 -0.05
CA LEU A 2 17.73 -9.25 -0.09
C LEU A 2 17.98 -8.63 -1.46
N ILE A 3 16.93 -8.25 -2.17
CA ILE A 3 17.06 -7.56 -3.46
C ILE A 3 17.36 -6.09 -3.14
N ASP A 4 18.62 -5.81 -2.80
CA ASP A 4 19.20 -4.48 -2.77
C ASP A 4 19.67 -4.14 -4.19
N GLY A 5 18.70 -3.89 -5.08
CA GLY A 5 18.96 -3.29 -6.40
C GLY A 5 19.01 -1.76 -6.27
N PRO A 6 19.74 -1.04 -7.14
CA PRO A 6 20.26 0.29 -6.85
C PRO A 6 19.14 1.35 -6.82
N LEU A 7 18.53 1.55 -5.65
CA LEU A 7 17.87 2.81 -5.31
C LEU A 7 18.89 3.87 -4.89
N GLU A 8 20.14 3.47 -4.62
CA GLU A 8 21.14 4.30 -3.93
C GLU A 8 21.42 5.65 -4.61
N ASN A 9 21.34 5.73 -5.94
CA ASN A 9 21.69 6.94 -6.67
C ASN A 9 20.51 7.89 -6.95
N ASP A 10 19.26 7.41 -6.87
CA ASP A 10 18.04 8.21 -7.14
C ASP A 10 17.21 8.47 -5.88
N TRP A 11 17.51 7.79 -4.78
CA TRP A 11 16.79 7.96 -3.53
C TRP A 11 17.13 9.29 -2.86
N GLN A 12 16.09 10.02 -2.47
CA GLN A 12 16.21 11.27 -1.73
C GLN A 12 15.29 11.24 -0.51
N SER A 13 15.70 11.84 0.61
CA SER A 13 14.88 11.92 1.83
C SER A 13 13.53 12.63 1.60
N SER A 14 13.45 13.51 0.61
CA SER A 14 12.21 14.13 0.14
C SER A 14 11.15 13.10 -0.28
N LEU A 15 11.56 11.97 -0.88
CA LEU A 15 10.67 10.88 -1.29
C LEU A 15 10.04 10.15 -0.10
N CYS A 16 10.76 10.05 1.03
CA CYS A 16 10.22 9.48 2.26
C CYS A 16 9.06 10.30 2.82
N THR A 17 9.13 11.63 2.67
CA THR A 17 8.13 12.55 3.25
C THR A 17 6.74 12.31 2.69
N THR A 18 6.65 11.87 1.44
CA THR A 18 5.39 11.55 0.74
C THR A 18 5.25 10.06 0.43
N CYS A 19 6.05 9.20 1.07
CA CYS A 19 6.02 7.76 0.81
C CYS A 19 4.76 7.13 1.43
N PRO A 20 3.93 6.40 0.66
CA PRO A 20 2.69 5.81 1.19
C PRO A 20 2.92 4.50 1.98
N VAL A 21 4.14 3.92 1.96
CA VAL A 21 4.42 2.62 2.59
C VAL A 21 4.09 2.57 4.09
N PRO A 22 4.49 3.56 4.92
CA PRO A 22 4.19 3.50 6.35
C PRO A 22 2.68 3.51 6.63
N GLN A 23 1.91 4.26 5.85
CA GLN A 23 0.45 4.29 5.96
C GLN A 23 -0.16 2.94 5.56
N ILE A 24 0.26 2.38 4.43
CA ILE A 24 -0.22 1.07 3.95
C ILE A 24 0.03 -0.02 5.00
N LYS A 25 1.26 -0.12 5.53
CA LYS A 25 1.62 -1.15 6.52
C LYS A 25 0.84 -1.03 7.83
N ARG A 26 0.47 0.20 8.22
CA ARG A 26 -0.36 0.44 9.42
C ARG A 26 -1.83 0.07 9.20
N ALA A 27 -2.36 0.33 8.02
CA ALA A 27 -3.76 0.05 7.71
C ALA A 27 -4.01 -1.43 7.39
N ASN A 28 -3.05 -2.07 6.73
CA ASN A 28 -3.14 -3.45 6.29
C ASN A 28 -1.92 -4.24 6.78
N SER A 29 -2.16 -5.10 7.75
CA SER A 29 -1.15 -5.96 8.38
C SER A 29 -1.11 -7.37 7.78
N CYS A 30 -1.41 -7.52 6.49
CA CYS A 30 -1.30 -8.80 5.80
C CYS A 30 0.17 -9.21 5.63
N ASP A 31 0.58 -10.30 6.30
CA ASP A 31 1.96 -10.84 6.22
C ASP A 31 2.36 -11.34 4.83
N THR A 32 1.37 -11.68 4.00
CA THR A 32 1.60 -12.21 2.65
C THR A 32 1.60 -11.12 1.58
N MET A 33 1.35 -9.85 1.94
CA MET A 33 1.38 -8.73 1.00
C MET A 33 2.82 -8.27 0.73
N GLN A 34 3.16 -8.15 -0.55
CA GLN A 34 4.43 -7.57 -1.01
C GLN A 34 4.17 -6.19 -1.61
N LEU A 35 5.02 -5.24 -1.23
CA LEU A 35 5.02 -3.90 -1.79
C LEU A 35 6.28 -3.71 -2.64
N SER A 36 6.07 -3.45 -3.93
CA SER A 36 7.11 -3.10 -4.88
C SER A 36 7.12 -1.59 -5.06
N LEU A 37 8.30 -1.00 -4.96
CA LEU A 37 8.51 0.45 -5.00
C LEU A 37 9.19 0.84 -6.30
N SER A 38 8.73 1.92 -6.91
CA SER A 38 9.43 2.55 -8.03
C SER A 38 9.40 4.08 -7.90
N ILE A 39 10.48 4.72 -8.31
CA ILE A 39 10.56 6.18 -8.36
C ILE A 39 10.03 6.61 -9.73
N VAL A 40 8.97 7.40 -9.73
CA VAL A 40 8.43 8.02 -10.94
C VAL A 40 9.11 9.38 -11.08
N LYS A 41 10.03 9.45 -12.04
CA LYS A 41 10.74 10.69 -12.37
C LYS A 41 9.80 11.68 -13.08
N ARG A 42 10.02 12.96 -12.79
CA ARG A 42 9.39 14.19 -13.33
C ARG A 42 8.85 14.07 -14.76
N GLY A 43 7.69 14.71 -15.00
CA GLY A 43 7.31 15.13 -16.35
C GLY A 43 8.11 16.35 -16.82
N MET A 44 7.73 16.92 -17.98
CA MET A 44 8.45 18.03 -18.64
C MET A 44 8.48 19.36 -17.85
N LYS A 45 7.82 19.44 -16.68
CA LYS A 45 7.69 20.65 -15.84
C LYS A 45 8.76 20.66 -14.75
N PHE A 46 9.58 21.71 -14.71
CA PHE A 46 10.73 21.80 -13.81
C PHE A 46 10.40 21.84 -12.31
N TRP A 47 9.18 22.23 -11.93
CA TRP A 47 8.77 22.36 -10.53
C TRP A 47 8.19 21.08 -9.91
N GLU A 48 7.97 20.03 -10.70
CA GLU A 48 7.37 18.78 -10.22
C GLU A 48 8.44 17.90 -9.56
N LYS A 49 8.19 17.50 -8.31
CA LYS A 49 9.12 16.66 -7.54
C LYS A 49 8.92 15.18 -7.91
N ASP A 50 10.01 14.43 -7.86
CA ASP A 50 9.97 12.98 -8.01
C ASP A 50 9.07 12.36 -6.93
N ARG A 51 8.40 11.25 -7.26
CA ARG A 51 7.43 10.60 -6.36
C ARG A 51 7.62 9.09 -6.30
N ILE A 52 7.23 8.52 -5.17
CA ILE A 52 7.17 7.06 -4.99
C ILE A 52 5.86 6.53 -5.54
N SER A 53 5.95 5.53 -6.42
CA SER A 53 4.84 4.67 -6.81
C SER A 53 4.96 3.34 -6.07
N VAL A 54 3.81 2.81 -5.65
CA VAL A 54 3.72 1.53 -4.94
C VAL A 54 2.79 0.61 -5.70
N GLN A 55 3.29 -0.57 -6.03
CA GLN A 55 2.48 -1.68 -6.51
C GLN A 55 2.40 -2.73 -5.40
N ALA A 56 1.20 -3.23 -5.13
CA ALA A 56 0.99 -4.27 -4.13
C ALA A 56 0.58 -5.58 -4.78
N THR A 57 1.14 -6.69 -4.30
CA THR A 57 0.78 -8.04 -4.71
C THR A 57 0.56 -8.92 -3.49
N CYS A 58 -0.32 -9.90 -3.62
CA CYS A 58 -0.58 -10.89 -2.59
C CYS A 58 0.14 -12.18 -2.95
N LYS A 59 1.04 -12.68 -2.08
CA LYS A 59 1.74 -13.95 -2.33
C LYS A 59 0.80 -15.16 -2.33
N ASN A 60 -0.29 -15.10 -1.57
CA ASN A 60 -1.19 -16.24 -1.41
C ASN A 60 -2.12 -16.41 -2.62
N SER A 61 -2.73 -15.31 -3.09
CA SER A 61 -3.62 -15.33 -4.26
C SER A 61 -2.88 -15.11 -5.58
N HIS A 62 -1.61 -14.72 -5.54
CA HIS A 62 -0.81 -14.34 -6.71
C HIS A 62 -1.43 -13.22 -7.56
N THR A 63 -2.26 -12.37 -6.96
CA THR A 63 -2.94 -11.26 -7.63
C THR A 63 -2.37 -9.91 -7.24
N ILE A 64 -2.56 -8.93 -8.12
CA ILE A 64 -2.34 -7.51 -7.82
C ILE A 64 -3.43 -7.07 -6.83
N VAL A 65 -3.02 -6.33 -5.80
CA VAL A 65 -3.92 -5.74 -4.82
C VAL A 65 -4.20 -4.31 -5.25
N GLU A 66 -5.42 -4.04 -5.73
CA GLU A 66 -5.81 -2.72 -6.24
C GLU A 66 -5.71 -1.64 -5.17
N ASN A 67 -6.20 -1.94 -3.96
CA ASN A 67 -6.12 -1.04 -2.82
C ASN A 67 -5.33 -1.69 -1.67
N PRO A 68 -4.04 -1.36 -1.50
CA PRO A 68 -3.22 -1.96 -0.46
C PRO A 68 -3.61 -1.53 0.96
N ILE A 69 -4.42 -0.47 1.13
CA ILE A 69 -4.98 -0.09 2.43
C ILE A 69 -6.08 -1.07 2.86
N ILE A 70 -6.84 -1.63 1.92
CA ILE A 70 -7.93 -2.58 2.19
C ILE A 70 -7.41 -4.03 2.19
N GLY A 71 -6.53 -4.36 1.24
CA GLY A 71 -6.00 -5.71 1.05
C GLY A 71 -6.71 -6.50 -0.03
N CYS A 72 -6.34 -7.78 -0.17
CA CYS A 72 -6.79 -8.63 -1.27
C CYS A 72 -8.16 -9.29 -1.05
N GLY A 73 -8.73 -9.20 0.16
CA GLY A 73 -10.00 -9.87 0.52
C GLY A 73 -9.92 -11.40 0.68
N HIS A 74 -8.75 -12.01 0.45
CA HIS A 74 -8.59 -13.48 0.51
C HIS A 74 -7.77 -13.98 1.71
N CYS A 75 -6.90 -13.15 2.28
CA CYS A 75 -5.98 -13.58 3.35
C CYS A 75 -6.55 -13.46 4.76
N HIS A 76 -7.51 -12.57 4.97
CA HIS A 76 -8.11 -12.34 6.28
C HIS A 76 -9.54 -12.85 6.30
N THR A 77 -9.93 -13.44 7.43
CA THR A 77 -11.32 -13.84 7.66
C THR A 77 -12.22 -12.60 7.68
N PRO A 78 -13.33 -12.59 6.91
CA PRO A 78 -14.24 -11.45 6.90
C PRO A 78 -14.88 -11.27 8.28
N LEU A 79 -15.03 -10.02 8.69
CA LEU A 79 -15.76 -9.66 9.90
C LEU A 79 -17.26 -9.82 9.64
N THR A 80 -17.95 -10.54 10.53
CA THR A 80 -19.41 -10.63 10.51
C THR A 80 -19.98 -9.65 11.52
N PHE A 81 -20.78 -8.70 11.03
CA PHE A 81 -21.49 -7.75 11.89
C PHE A 81 -22.92 -8.25 12.10
N VAL A 82 -23.35 -8.36 13.35
CA VAL A 82 -24.74 -8.66 13.71
C VAL A 82 -25.41 -7.34 14.10
N VAL A 83 -26.39 -6.91 13.32
CA VAL A 83 -27.18 -5.71 13.62
C VAL A 83 -28.24 -6.09 14.64
N GLY A 84 -28.22 -5.45 15.82
CA GLY A 84 -29.26 -5.61 16.83
C GLY A 84 -30.58 -4.98 16.38
N PRO A 85 -31.72 -5.38 16.96
CA PRO A 85 -33.00 -4.77 16.64
C PRO A 85 -32.97 -3.26 16.94
N GLU A 86 -33.53 -2.49 16.01
CA GLU A 86 -33.70 -1.05 16.18
C GLU A 86 -34.60 -0.80 17.41
N LYS A 87 -34.12 -0.01 18.36
CA LYS A 87 -34.94 0.37 19.51
C LYS A 87 -35.97 1.38 19.02
N GLU A 88 -37.22 0.94 18.90
CA GLU A 88 -38.38 1.80 18.65
C GLU A 88 -38.41 2.89 19.72
N GLN A 89 -38.07 4.12 19.35
CA GLN A 89 -38.19 5.29 20.22
C GLN A 89 -39.67 5.66 20.28
N LYS A 90 -40.32 5.34 21.41
CA LYS A 90 -41.68 5.76 21.73
C LYS A 90 -41.71 7.21 22.21
#